data_AF-X1JKM7-F1
#
_entry.id   AF-X1JKM7-F1
#
_cell.length_a   1.000
_cell.length_b   1.000
_cell.length_c   1.000
_cell.angle_alpha   90.00
_cell.angle_beta   90.00
_cell.angle_gamma   90.00
#
_symmetry.space_group_name_H-M   'P 1'
#
loop_
_entity.id
_entity.type
_entity.pdbx_description
1 polymer ?
#
loop_
_entity_poly.entity_id
_entity_poly.type
_entity_poly.pdbx_seq_one_letter_code
_entity_poly.pdbx_strand_id
1 'polypeptide(L)' 'PLTRIANLVKGDDIEKSIKTALDATEDIPGIRAALISRENKVGQIGKLPRIFKISGEKELILKAKLDTILPGDYEIFK' A
#
# COMPACT_ATOMS: atom_id res chain seq x y z
N PRO A 1 7.89 11.86 -6.56
CA PRO A 1 8.95 10.95 -6.04
C PRO A 1 8.48 9.49 -6.01
N LEU A 2 7.30 9.21 -5.45
CA LEU A 2 6.74 7.86 -5.33
C LEU A 2 6.49 7.18 -6.68
N THR A 3 6.06 7.91 -7.71
CA THR A 3 5.92 7.38 -9.08
C THR A 3 7.25 6.86 -9.63
N ARG A 4 8.38 7.48 -9.27
CA ARG A 4 9.72 7.01 -9.68
C ARG A 4 10.06 5.67 -9.01
N ILE A 5 9.67 5.48 -7.75
CA ILE A 5 9.87 4.22 -7.01
C ILE A 5 9.06 3.09 -7.66
N ALA A 6 7.79 3.33 -7.99
CA ALA A 6 6.96 2.33 -8.67
C ALA A 6 7.58 1.88 -10.01
N ASN A 7 8.19 2.82 -10.75
CA ASN A 7 8.86 2.52 -12.02
C ASN A 7 10.13 1.66 -11.88
N LEU A 8 10.68 1.50 -10.66
CA LEU A 8 11.81 0.60 -10.38
C LEU A 8 11.34 -0.86 -10.19
N VAL A 9 10.06 -1.08 -9.90
CA VAL A 9 9.47 -2.40 -9.63
C VAL A 9 9.13 -3.09 -10.96
N LYS A 10 10.16 -3.43 -11.73
CA LYS A 10 10.06 -4.06 -13.07
C LYS A 10 11.24 -4.97 -13.37
N GLY A 11 11.15 -5.73 -14.46
CA GLY A 11 12.18 -6.66 -14.92
C GLY A 11 11.95 -8.10 -14.45
N ASP A 12 12.78 -9.03 -14.90
CA ASP A 12 12.57 -10.47 -14.69
C ASP A 12 12.79 -10.91 -13.23
N ASP A 13 13.69 -10.22 -12.51
CA ASP A 13 13.97 -10.53 -11.11
C ASP A 13 13.05 -9.73 -10.17
N ILE A 14 11.99 -10.41 -9.73
CA ILE A 14 10.96 -9.84 -8.85
C ILE A 14 11.58 -9.36 -7.53
N GLU A 15 12.41 -10.17 -6.87
CA GLU A 15 12.97 -9.82 -5.56
C GLU A 15 13.94 -8.66 -5.64
N LYS A 16 14.84 -8.70 -6.63
CA LYS A 16 15.78 -7.62 -6.86
C LYS A 16 15.06 -6.31 -7.17
N SER A 17 14.02 -6.35 -8.01
CA SER A 17 13.25 -5.14 -8.35
C SER A 17 12.53 -4.54 -7.13
N ILE A 18 11.95 -5.37 -6.25
CA ILE A 18 11.36 -4.93 -4.98
C ILE A 18 12.42 -4.31 -4.09
N LYS A 19 13.57 -4.98 -3.90
CA LYS A 19 14.66 -4.50 -3.05
C LYS A 19 15.19 -3.15 -3.52
N THR A 20 15.52 -3.01 -4.80
CA THR A 20 16.00 -1.75 -5.38
C THR A 20 15.01 -0.60 -5.19
N ALA A 21 13.71 -0.88 -5.30
CA ALA A 21 12.69 0.13 -5.07
C ALA A 21 12.56 0.52 -3.58
N LEU A 22 12.71 -0.44 -2.65
CA LEU A 22 12.74 -0.16 -1.22
C LEU A 22 13.98 0.66 -0.83
N ASP A 23 15.17 0.29 -1.31
CA ASP A 23 16.42 1.01 -1.02
C ASP A 23 16.29 2.48 -1.48
N ALA A 24 15.75 2.70 -2.70
CA ALA A 24 15.51 4.04 -3.22
C ALA A 24 14.45 4.86 -2.43
N THR A 25 13.64 4.21 -1.59
CA THR A 25 12.70 4.93 -0.72
C THR A 25 13.35 5.49 0.54
N GLU A 26 14.48 4.92 0.99
CA GLU A 26 15.24 5.42 2.15
C GLU A 26 15.88 6.78 1.86
N ASP A 27 16.20 7.05 0.60
CA ASP A 27 16.78 8.32 0.14
C ASP A 27 15.77 9.47 0.04
N ILE A 28 14.47 9.22 0.25
CA ILE A 28 13.41 10.24 0.13
C ILE A 28 13.09 10.82 1.51
N PRO A 29 13.40 12.11 1.76
CA PRO A 29 13.05 12.76 3.02
C PRO A 29 11.55 12.70 3.30
N GLY A 30 11.19 12.31 4.52
CA GLY A 30 9.80 12.25 4.99
C GLY A 30 9.08 10.92 4.77
N ILE A 31 9.69 9.94 4.09
CA ILE A 31 9.17 8.57 4.07
C ILE A 31 9.50 7.88 5.40
N ARG A 32 8.46 7.43 6.12
CA ARG A 32 8.61 6.70 7.40
C ARG A 32 8.57 5.18 7.24
N ALA A 33 7.93 4.72 6.18
CA ALA A 33 7.78 3.32 5.85
C ALA A 33 7.34 3.19 4.39
N ALA A 34 7.65 2.04 3.78
CA ALA A 34 7.19 1.69 2.44
C ALA A 34 6.77 0.23 2.40
N LEU A 35 5.77 -0.07 1.57
CA LEU A 35 5.30 -1.41 1.24
C LEU A 35 5.25 -1.52 -0.28
N ILE A 36 5.92 -2.53 -0.83
CA ILE A 36 5.92 -2.80 -2.26
C ILE A 36 5.37 -4.21 -2.46
N SER A 37 4.33 -4.32 -3.28
CA SER A 37 3.72 -5.58 -3.67
C SER A 37 3.92 -5.79 -5.17
N ARG A 38 4.46 -6.94 -5.55
CA ARG A 38 4.58 -7.36 -6.95
C ARG A 38 4.35 -8.87 -7.04
N GLU A 39 3.36 -9.25 -7.85
CA GLU A 39 2.97 -10.65 -8.05
C GLU A 39 2.70 -11.36 -6.71
N ASN A 40 3.44 -12.41 -6.39
CA ASN A 40 3.32 -13.19 -5.16
C ASN A 40 4.32 -12.75 -4.07
N LYS A 41 5.01 -11.62 -4.23
CA LYS A 41 6.03 -11.14 -3.30
C LYS A 41 5.70 -9.76 -2.76
N VAL A 42 6.06 -9.56 -1.51
CA VAL A 42 5.89 -8.30 -0.78
C VAL A 42 7.19 -7.98 -0.06
N GLY A 43 7.62 -6.73 -0.16
CA GLY A 43 8.73 -6.19 0.61
C GLY A 43 8.30 -4.95 1.40
N GLN A 44 8.93 -4.73 2.55
CA GLN A 44 8.63 -3.60 3.42
C GLN A 44 9.89 -3.03 4.07
N ILE A 45 9.87 -1.71 4.31
CA ILE A 45 10.86 -1.03 5.17
C ILE A 45 10.15 -0.11 6.16
N GLY A 46 10.86 0.22 7.24
CA GLY A 46 10.36 1.08 8.30
C GLY A 46 9.24 0.45 9.12
N LYS A 47 8.53 1.28 9.88
CA LYS A 47 7.46 0.82 10.79
C LYS A 47 6.10 1.02 10.15
N LEU A 48 5.63 0.02 9.39
CA LEU A 48 4.26 0.02 8.88
C LEU A 48 3.25 -0.14 10.03
N PRO A 49 2.11 0.58 9.99
CA PRO A 49 1.00 0.30 10.88
C PRO A 49 0.49 -1.13 10.64
N ARG A 50 -0.16 -1.73 11.65
CA ARG A 50 -0.73 -3.08 11.50
C ARG A 50 -1.72 -3.11 10.34
N ILE A 51 -1.37 -3.88 9.30
CA ILE A 51 -2.26 -4.18 8.18
C ILE A 51 -3.13 -5.35 8.61
N PHE A 52 -4.45 -5.16 8.63
CA PHE A 52 -5.40 -6.23 8.92
C PHE A 52 -6.26 -6.47 7.68
N LYS A 53 -6.46 -7.76 7.36
CA LYS A 53 -7.40 -8.15 6.31
C LYS A 53 -8.81 -8.02 6.87
N ILE A 54 -9.64 -7.27 6.18
CA ILE A 54 -11.06 -7.25 6.45
C ILE A 54 -11.69 -8.41 5.66
N SER A 55 -12.36 -9.33 6.35
CA SER A 55 -13.05 -10.48 5.77
C SER A 55 -14.54 -10.45 6.11
N GLY A 56 -15.39 -10.51 5.09
CA GLY A 56 -16.86 -10.52 5.15
C GLY A 56 -17.44 -9.99 3.82
N GLU A 57 -18.77 -9.81 3.73
CA GLU A 57 -19.39 -9.15 2.56
C GLU A 57 -18.87 -7.71 2.44
N LYS A 58 -18.12 -7.46 1.35
CA LYS A 58 -17.33 -6.24 1.13
C LYS A 58 -18.15 -4.96 1.29
N GLU A 59 -19.40 -4.98 0.85
CA GLU A 59 -20.30 -3.83 0.88
C GLU A 59 -20.75 -3.47 2.30
N LEU A 60 -21.06 -4.47 3.13
CA LEU A 60 -21.51 -4.26 4.50
C LEU A 60 -20.39 -3.67 5.38
N ILE A 61 -19.17 -4.15 5.20
CA ILE A 61 -18.04 -3.69 6.03
C ILE A 61 -17.53 -2.32 5.59
N LEU A 62 -17.57 -2.03 4.29
CA LEU A 62 -17.22 -0.70 3.77
C LEU A 62 -18.17 0.36 4.31
N LYS A 63 -19.49 0.11 4.25
CA LYS A 63 -20.51 1.02 4.80
C LYS A 63 -20.32 1.28 6.29
N ALA A 64 -20.18 0.23 7.11
CA ALA A 64 -20.05 0.36 8.56
C ALA A 64 -18.83 1.20 8.99
N LYS A 65 -17.72 1.10 8.25
CA LYS A 65 -16.51 1.89 8.54
C LYS A 65 -16.60 3.33 8.03
N LEU A 66 -17.16 3.54 6.85
CA LEU A 66 -17.33 4.89 6.31
C LEU A 66 -18.25 5.72 7.22
N ASP A 67 -19.35 5.14 7.73
CA ASP A 67 -20.24 5.77 8.72
C ASP A 67 -19.51 6.19 10.01
N THR A 68 -18.54 5.38 10.44
CA THR A 68 -17.76 5.63 11.67
C THR A 68 -16.69 6.71 11.47
N ILE A 69 -16.15 6.85 10.26
CA ILE A 69 -14.99 7.71 9.97
C ILE A 69 -15.41 9.04 9.33
N LEU A 70 -16.51 9.05 8.58
CA LEU A 70 -17.05 10.20 7.86
C LEU A 70 -18.50 10.42 8.34
N PRO A 71 -18.73 11.25 9.37
CA PRO A 71 -20.08 11.63 9.75
C PRO A 71 -20.64 12.60 8.67
N GLY A 72 -21.26 12.05 7.64
CA GLY A 72 -21.89 12.78 6.54
C GLY A 72 -22.32 11.87 5.38
N ASP A 73 -23.17 12.37 4.48
CA ASP A 73 -23.61 11.64 3.29
C ASP A 73 -22.45 11.46 2.30
N TYR A 74 -22.22 10.23 1.83
CA TYR A 74 -21.23 9.88 0.82
C TYR A 74 -21.83 8.97 -0.25
N GLU A 75 -21.47 9.20 -1.51
CA GLU A 75 -21.82 8.33 -2.63
C GLU A 75 -20.70 7.32 -2.90
N ILE A 76 -21.02 6.02 -2.90
CA ILE A 76 -20.10 4.96 -3.30
C ILE A 76 -20.29 4.71 -4.79
N PHE A 77 -19.29 5.03 -5.61
CA PHE A 77 -19.27 4.68 -7.03
C PHE A 77 -18.77 3.24 -7.22
N LYS A 78 -19.46 2.49 -8.08
CA LYS A 78 -19.18 1.09 -8.42
C LYS A 78 -18.15 0.96 -9.53
#